data_AF-A0A2U3I0Z1-F1
#
_entry.id   AF-A0A2U3I0Z1-F1
#
_cell.length_a   1.000
_cell.length_b   1.000
_cell.length_c   1.000
_cell.angle_alpha   90.00
_cell.angle_beta   90.00
_cell.angle_gamma   90.00
#
_symmetry.space_group_name_H-M   'P 1'
#
loop_
_entity.id
_entity.type
_entity.pdbx_description
1 polymer ?
#
loop_
_entity_poly.entity_id
_entity_poly.type
_entity_poly.pdbx_seq_one_letter_code
_entity_poly.pdbx_strand_id
1 'polypeptide(L)' 'MNTTGTITMSMRELDRLRVIQAVAERQLEPGRAAERLGLCERQIERLANLKSDANAS' A
#
# COMPACT_ATOMS: atom_id res chain seq x y z
N MET A 1 -11.88 -18.01 7.42
CA MET A 1 -10.65 -18.79 7.70
C MET A 1 -9.46 -17.97 7.24
N ASN A 2 -8.63 -17.53 8.17
CA ASN A 2 -7.36 -16.86 7.94
C ASN A 2 -6.23 -17.90 7.93
N THR A 3 -6.01 -18.51 6.76
CA THR A 3 -4.91 -19.46 6.55
C THR A 3 -3.58 -18.71 6.73
N THR A 4 -2.93 -18.92 7.87
CA THR A 4 -1.64 -18.30 8.14
C THR A 4 -0.56 -19.06 7.38
N GLY A 5 -0.08 -18.48 6.29
CA GLY A 5 1.02 -19.02 5.48
C GLY A 5 2.18 -18.01 5.40
N THR A 6 3.37 -18.49 5.08
CA THR A 6 4.56 -17.63 4.92
C THR A 6 4.73 -17.26 3.44
N ILE A 7 4.83 -15.96 3.16
CA ILE A 7 5.14 -15.43 1.83
C ILE A 7 6.54 -14.82 1.88
N THR A 8 7.39 -15.17 0.92
CA THR A 8 8.70 -14.50 0.75
C THR A 8 8.52 -13.30 -0.18
N MET A 9 9.07 -12.15 0.22
CA MET A 9 9.05 -10.92 -0.59
C MET A 9 10.43 -10.27 -0.59
N SER A 10 10.74 -9.57 -1.67
CA SER A 10 11.89 -8.68 -1.72
C SER A 10 11.69 -7.46 -0.82
N MET A 11 12.80 -6.83 -0.39
CA MET A 11 12.74 -5.58 0.39
C MET A 11 12.05 -4.45 -0.38
N ARG A 12 12.14 -4.45 -1.72
CA ARG A 12 11.46 -3.45 -2.57
C ARG A 12 9.95 -3.64 -2.59
N GLU A 13 9.48 -4.88 -2.64
CA GLU A 13 8.04 -5.18 -2.54
C GLU A 13 7.51 -4.80 -1.16
N LEU A 14 8.28 -5.08 -0.11
CA LEU A 14 7.93 -4.69 1.26
C LEU A 14 7.85 -3.16 1.41
N ASP A 15 8.82 -2.41 0.89
CA ASP A 15 8.78 -0.93 0.93
C ASP A 15 7.56 -0.37 0.19
N ARG A 16 7.25 -0.89 -1.01
CA ARG A 16 6.06 -0.47 -1.76
C ARG A 16 4.78 -0.71 -0.97
N LEU A 17 4.66 -1.86 -0.30
CA LEU A 17 3.52 -2.16 0.57
C LEU A 17 3.43 -1.18 1.74
N ARG A 18 4.55 -0.87 2.40
CA ARG A 18 4.59 0.10 3.51
C ARG A 18 4.19 1.50 3.07
N VAL A 19 4.63 1.95 1.89
CA VAL A 19 4.25 3.25 1.33
C VAL A 19 2.74 3.31 1.07
N ILE A 20 2.16 2.28 0.45
CA ILE A 20 0.71 2.22 0.18
C ILE A 20 -0.09 2.17 1.49
N GLN A 21 0.38 1.40 2.48
CA GLN A 21 -0.25 1.30 3.79
C GLN A 21 -0.27 2.66 4.51
N ALA A 22 0.83 3.41 4.47
CA ALA A 22 0.90 4.75 5.07
C ALA A 22 -0.10 5.73 4.43
N VAL A 23 -0.37 5.60 3.13
CA VAL A 23 -1.42 6.41 2.47
C VAL A 23 -2.81 5.98 2.92
N ALA A 24 -3.08 4.67 2.97
CA ALA A 24 -4.36 4.14 3.43
C ALA A 24 -4.67 4.56 4.89
N GLU A 25 -3.65 4.62 5.73
CA GLU A 25 -3.73 5.08 7.13
C GLU A 25 -3.71 6.61 7.27
N ARG A 26 -3.70 7.36 6.17
CA ARG A 26 -3.63 8.84 6.14
C ARG A 26 -2.39 9.42 6.85
N GLN A 27 -1.30 8.65 6.89
CA GLN A 27 0.01 9.05 7.44
C GLN A 27 0.96 9.58 6.37
N LEU A 28 0.63 9.39 5.09
CA LEU A 28 1.42 9.86 3.95
C LEU A 28 0.51 10.43 2.87
N GLU A 29 0.83 11.63 2.40
CA GLU A 29 0.11 12.26 1.29
C GLU A 29 0.27 11.47 -0.02
N PRO A 30 -0.81 11.25 -0.80
CA PRO A 30 -0.77 10.48 -2.04
C PRO A 30 0.26 10.98 -3.06
N GLY A 31 0.40 12.31 -3.23
CA GLY A 31 1.43 12.90 -4.09
C GLY A 31 2.87 12.53 -3.69
N ARG A 32 3.17 12.47 -2.38
CA ARG A 32 4.50 12.04 -1.89
C ARG A 32 4.76 10.55 -2.17
N ALA A 33 3.73 9.73 -2.04
CA ALA A 33 3.83 8.31 -2.38
C ALA A 33 4.01 8.08 -3.89
N ALA A 34 3.34 8.91 -4.71
CA ALA A 34 3.46 8.89 -6.16
C ALA A 34 4.91 9.13 -6.61
N GLU A 35 5.57 10.16 -6.05
CA GLU A 35 6.99 10.43 -6.28
C GLU A 35 7.89 9.25 -5.86
N ARG A 36 7.67 8.70 -4.66
CA ARG A 36 8.49 7.59 -4.13
C ARG A 36 8.37 6.30 -4.96
N LEU A 37 7.18 6.04 -5.49
CA LEU A 37 6.90 4.80 -6.24
C LEU A 37 7.02 4.97 -7.76
N GLY A 38 7.21 6.20 -8.25
CA GLY A 38 7.23 6.50 -9.69
C GLY A 38 5.88 6.20 -10.36
N LEU A 39 4.78 6.49 -9.67
CA LEU A 39 3.41 6.27 -10.13
C LEU A 39 2.64 7.59 -10.15
N CYS A 40 1.47 7.61 -10.79
CA CYS A 40 0.57 8.76 -10.70
C CYS A 40 -0.24 8.70 -9.39
N GLU A 41 -0.62 9.86 -8.86
CA GLU A 41 -1.39 10.00 -7.63
C GLU A 41 -2.70 9.18 -7.63
N ARG A 42 -3.44 9.20 -8.75
CA ARG A 42 -4.63 8.34 -8.93
C ARG A 42 -4.37 6.84 -8.78
N GLN A 43 -3.19 6.37 -9.18
CA GLN A 43 -2.84 4.95 -9.01
C GLN A 43 -2.60 4.63 -7.54
N ILE A 44 -1.98 5.56 -6.81
CA ILE A 44 -1.79 5.45 -5.36
C ILE A 44 -3.14 5.40 -4.64
N GLU A 45 -4.05 6.33 -4.93
CA GLU A 45 -5.38 6.37 -4.31
C GLU A 45 -6.17 5.06 -4.54
N ARG A 46 -6.13 4.54 -5.77
CA ARG A 46 -6.79 3.26 -6.10
C ARG A 46 -6.20 2.09 -5.31
N LEU A 47 -4.87 2.06 -5.15
CA LEU A 47 -4.19 1.01 -4.38
C LEU A 47 -4.45 1.12 -2.88
N ALA A 48 -4.51 2.35 -2.35
CA ALA A 48 -4.80 2.61 -0.94
C ALA A 48 -6.25 2.22 -0.59
N ASN A 49 -7.22 2.58 -1.45
CA ASN A 49 -8.62 2.23 -1.24
C ASN A 49 -8.84 0.71 -1.24
N LEU A 50 -8.17 -0.03 -2.13
CA LEU A 50 -8.20 -1.50 -2.13
C LEU A 50 -7.70 -2.10 -0.79
N LYS A 51 -6.71 -1.48 -0.16
CA LYS A 51 -6.15 -1.95 1.12
C LYS A 51 -7.06 -1.61 2.30
N SER A 52 -7.74 -0.48 2.28
CA SER A 52 -8.72 -0.10 3.30
C SER A 52 -9.88 -1.10 3.38
N ASP A 53 -10.39 -1.55 2.23
CA ASP A 53 -11.49 -2.52 2.17
C ASP A 53 -11.09 -3.90 2.74
N ALA A 54 -9.82 -4.29 2.57
CA ALA A 54 -9.30 -5.55 3.07
C ALA A 54 -9.02 -5.57 4.58
N ASN A 55 -8.91 -4.41 5.23
CA ASN A 55 -8.67 -4.29 6.67
C ASN A 55 -9.96 -4.01 7.47
N ALA A 56 -11.06 -3.68 6.79
CA ALA A 56 -12.36 -3.40 7.39
C ALA A 56 -13.31 -4.60 7.45
N SER A 57 -12.86 -5.80 7.05
CA SER A 57 -13.63 -7.07 7.03
C SER A 57 -12.98 -8.17 7.86
#